data_AF-A0A2G1YBP8-F1
#
_entry.id   AF-A0A2G1YBP8-F1
#
_cell.length_a   1.000
_cell.length_b   1.000
_cell.length_c   1.000
_cell.angle_alpha   90.00
_cell.angle_beta   90.00
_cell.angle_gamma   90.00
#
_symmetry.space_group_name_H-M   'P 1'
#
loop_
_entity.id
_entity.type
_entity.pdbx_description
1 polymer ?
#
loop_
_entity_poly.entity_id
_entity_poly.type
_entity_poly.pdbx_seq_one_letter_code
_entity_poly.pdbx_strand_id
1 'polypeptide(L)'
;MKIAKEDLFEGIKKSLKNADELFEDAQILKNNKRISRAYTLFQFCIEECGKASLIYSFLLDDDIENSLKLKKFRAKYRNHISKTSASQGFDLIFALLMKDNKVLQKKIITNSFIQ
;
A
#
# COMPACT_ATOMS: atom_id res chain seq x y z
N MET A 1 -19.88 3.59 15.58
CA MET A 1 -20.03 3.87 14.13
C MET A 1 -19.77 2.58 13.35
N LYS A 2 -20.82 2.07 12.69
CA LYS A 2 -20.76 0.95 11.73
C LYS A 2 -20.13 1.50 10.44
N ILE A 3 -19.28 0.72 9.76
CA ILE A 3 -18.65 1.12 8.49
C ILE A 3 -19.42 0.43 7.37
N ALA A 4 -19.87 1.16 6.37
CA ALA A 4 -20.54 0.60 5.20
C ALA A 4 -19.51 0.10 4.16
N LYS A 5 -19.90 -0.82 3.27
CA LYS A 5 -19.01 -1.31 2.20
C LYS A 5 -18.61 -0.16 1.28
N GLU A 6 -19.53 0.78 1.05
CA GLU A 6 -19.34 1.99 0.25
C GLU A 6 -18.25 2.90 0.83
N ASP A 7 -18.20 3.04 2.17
CA ASP A 7 -17.16 3.82 2.86
C ASP A 7 -15.76 3.23 2.62
N LEU A 8 -15.67 1.89 2.55
CA LEU A 8 -14.41 1.20 2.30
C LEU A 8 -13.96 1.37 0.85
N PHE A 9 -14.86 1.25 -0.12
CA PHE A 9 -14.54 1.54 -1.53
C PHE A 9 -14.10 2.99 -1.73
N GLU A 10 -14.77 3.92 -1.08
CA GLU A 10 -14.39 5.33 -1.10
C GLU A 10 -13.02 5.57 -0.45
N GLY A 11 -12.74 4.86 0.64
CA GLY A 11 -11.41 4.84 1.27
C GLY A 11 -10.31 4.37 0.33
N ILE A 12 -10.55 3.29 -0.44
CA ILE A 12 -9.61 2.81 -1.46
C ILE A 12 -9.35 3.88 -2.52
N LYS A 13 -10.41 4.45 -3.10
CA LYS A 13 -10.29 5.49 -4.14
C LYS A 13 -9.47 6.69 -3.66
N LYS A 14 -9.77 7.18 -2.46
CA LYS A 14 -9.05 8.30 -1.84
C LYS A 14 -7.58 7.98 -1.60
N SER A 15 -7.26 6.80 -1.06
CA SER A 15 -5.87 6.40 -0.85
C SER A 15 -5.09 6.27 -2.15
N LEU A 16 -5.68 5.70 -3.21
CA LEU A 16 -5.01 5.60 -4.50
C LEU A 16 -4.80 7.00 -5.14
N LYS A 17 -5.80 7.88 -5.06
CA LYS A 17 -5.65 9.26 -5.51
C LYS A 17 -4.53 10.00 -4.77
N ASN A 18 -4.45 9.85 -3.44
CA ASN A 18 -3.37 10.44 -2.65
C ASN A 18 -2.01 9.86 -3.06
N ALA A 19 -1.93 8.57 -3.36
CA ALA A 19 -0.69 7.94 -3.81
C ALA A 19 -0.21 8.52 -5.14
N ASP A 20 -1.12 8.76 -6.09
CA ASP A 20 -0.81 9.39 -7.38
C ASP A 20 -0.29 10.82 -7.21
N GLU A 21 -1.00 11.65 -6.43
CA GLU A 21 -0.59 13.04 -6.15
C GLU A 21 0.79 13.11 -5.46
N LEU A 22 1.03 12.23 -4.48
CA LEU A 22 2.34 12.12 -3.80
C LEU A 22 3.46 11.69 -4.74
N PHE A 23 3.16 10.80 -5.69
CA PHE A 23 4.12 10.36 -6.69
C PHE A 23 4.50 11.50 -7.63
N GLU A 24 3.52 12.26 -8.13
CA GLU A 24 3.75 13.43 -8.98
C GLU A 24 4.63 14.47 -8.28
N ASP A 25 4.30 14.82 -7.03
CA ASP A 25 5.11 15.74 -6.22
C ASP A 25 6.53 15.21 -5.98
N ALA A 26 6.68 13.91 -5.72
CA ALA A 26 7.98 13.28 -5.53
C ALA A 26 8.84 13.37 -6.79
N GLN A 27 8.26 13.19 -7.98
CA GLN A 27 8.97 13.36 -9.26
C GLN A 27 9.44 14.80 -9.46
N ILE A 28 8.60 15.79 -9.14
CA ILE A 28 8.97 17.22 -9.22
C ILE A 28 10.19 17.50 -8.32
N LEU A 29 10.15 17.02 -7.07
CA LEU A 29 11.27 17.20 -6.13
C LEU A 29 12.54 16.49 -6.59
N LYS A 30 12.42 15.27 -7.12
CA LYS A 30 13.54 14.51 -7.66
C LYS A 30 14.20 15.24 -8.83
N ASN A 31 13.41 15.75 -9.78
CA ASN A 31 13.89 16.50 -10.94
C ASN A 31 14.61 17.79 -10.53
N ASN A 32 14.22 18.38 -9.41
CA ASN A 32 14.89 19.54 -8.79
C ASN A 32 16.05 19.16 -7.85
N LYS A 33 16.57 17.92 -7.94
CA LYS A 33 17.67 17.39 -7.11
C LYS A 33 17.40 17.43 -5.59
N ARG A 34 16.13 17.52 -5.16
CA ARG A 34 15.73 17.48 -3.75
C ARG A 34 15.51 16.04 -3.29
N ILE A 35 16.54 15.21 -3.43
CA ILE A 35 16.45 13.74 -3.33
C ILE A 35 15.87 13.26 -2.00
N SER A 36 16.33 13.79 -0.86
CA SER A 36 15.81 13.36 0.45
C SER A 36 14.31 13.63 0.61
N ARG A 37 13.82 14.76 0.08
CA ARG A 37 12.39 15.10 0.14
C ARG A 37 11.57 14.23 -0.81
N ALA A 38 12.08 14.01 -2.02
CA ALA A 38 11.46 13.09 -2.98
C ALA A 38 11.34 11.68 -2.40
N TYR A 39 12.38 11.18 -1.74
CA TYR A 39 12.38 9.88 -1.07
C TYR A 39 11.28 9.79 0.00
N THR A 40 11.14 10.82 0.84
CA THR A 40 10.06 10.88 1.84
C THR A 40 8.67 10.81 1.19
N LEU A 41 8.45 11.55 0.10
CA LEU A 41 7.16 11.51 -0.59
C LEU A 41 6.89 10.16 -1.27
N PHE A 42 7.90 9.51 -1.85
CA PHE A 42 7.77 8.14 -2.33
C PHE A 42 7.40 7.17 -1.20
N GLN A 43 7.98 7.33 -0.01
CA GLN A 43 7.60 6.50 1.14
C GLN A 43 6.13 6.70 1.54
N PHE A 44 5.62 7.94 1.50
CA PHE A 44 4.21 8.22 1.76
C PHE A 44 3.30 7.68 0.66
N CYS A 45 3.70 7.77 -0.61
CA CYS A 45 2.99 7.14 -1.73
C CYS A 45 2.82 5.63 -1.50
N ILE A 46 3.90 4.93 -1.12
CA ILE A 46 3.88 3.50 -0.79
C ILE A 46 2.93 3.23 0.39
N GLU A 47 2.92 4.07 1.42
CA GLU A 47 2.02 3.92 2.56
C GLU A 47 0.54 4.04 2.16
N GLU A 48 0.19 4.97 1.27
CA GLU A 48 -1.17 5.12 0.76
C GLU A 48 -1.61 3.92 -0.08
N CYS A 49 -0.73 3.37 -0.93
CA CYS A 49 -0.97 2.09 -1.61
C CYS A 49 -1.22 0.96 -0.59
N GLY A 50 -0.43 0.91 0.48
CA GLY A 50 -0.60 -0.05 1.59
C GLY A 50 -1.96 0.08 2.30
N LYS A 51 -2.47 1.31 2.47
CA LYS A 51 -3.83 1.55 3.01
C LYS A 51 -4.90 0.97 2.10
N ALA A 52 -4.82 1.25 0.79
CA ALA A 52 -5.75 0.71 -0.19
C ALA A 52 -5.77 -0.83 -0.17
N SER A 53 -4.58 -1.46 -0.14
CA SER A 53 -4.43 -2.92 -0.02
C SER A 53 -5.06 -3.49 1.26
N LEU A 54 -4.86 -2.83 2.39
CA LEU A 54 -5.43 -3.25 3.67
C LEU A 54 -6.96 -3.15 3.68
N ILE A 55 -7.52 -2.07 3.12
CA ILE A 55 -8.98 -1.91 2.99
C ILE A 55 -9.55 -2.99 2.06
N TYR A 56 -8.90 -3.23 0.93
CA TYR A 56 -9.31 -4.27 -0.02
C TYR A 56 -9.30 -5.67 0.61
N SER A 57 -8.23 -5.99 1.35
CA SER A 57 -8.13 -7.26 2.09
C SER A 57 -9.24 -7.42 3.13
N PHE A 58 -9.62 -6.33 3.80
CA PHE A 58 -10.74 -6.31 4.75
C PHE A 58 -12.10 -6.44 4.05
N LEU A 59 -12.27 -5.89 2.85
CA LEU A 59 -13.48 -6.07 2.04
C LEU A 59 -13.68 -7.51 1.56
N LEU A 60 -12.59 -8.23 1.25
CA LEU A 60 -12.65 -9.65 0.87
C LEU A 60 -13.00 -10.56 2.04
N ASP A 61 -12.73 -10.13 3.27
CA ASP A 61 -13.16 -10.82 4.48
C ASP A 61 -14.65 -10.48 4.71
N ASP A 62 -15.57 -11.31 4.17
CA ASP A 62 -17.02 -11.05 3.99
C ASP A 62 -17.82 -10.89 5.31
N ASP A 63 -17.15 -10.72 6.44
CA ASP A 63 -17.68 -10.57 7.79
C ASP A 63 -17.32 -9.18 8.37
N ILE A 64 -17.69 -8.14 7.63
CA ILE A 64 -17.43 -6.73 7.98
C ILE A 64 -18.17 -6.30 9.25
N GLU A 65 -19.26 -6.98 9.59
CA GLU A 65 -20.07 -6.70 10.77
C GLU A 65 -19.46 -7.23 12.07
N ASN A 66 -18.46 -8.11 11.98
CA ASN A 66 -17.77 -8.66 13.13
C ASN A 66 -16.93 -7.61 13.86
N SER A 67 -17.38 -7.26 15.06
CA SER A 67 -16.79 -6.22 15.90
C SER A 67 -15.31 -6.47 16.24
N LEU A 68 -14.89 -7.73 16.40
CA LEU A 68 -13.51 -8.10 16.66
C LEU A 68 -12.64 -7.91 15.43
N LYS A 69 -13.12 -8.33 14.25
CA LYS A 69 -12.41 -8.11 12.98
C LYS A 69 -12.28 -6.63 12.66
N LEU A 70 -13.35 -5.86 12.82
CA LEU A 70 -13.31 -4.41 12.63
C LEU A 70 -12.33 -3.71 13.59
N LYS A 71 -12.26 -4.15 14.85
CA LYS A 71 -11.28 -3.63 15.82
C LYS A 71 -9.84 -3.92 15.37
N LYS A 72 -9.55 -5.13 14.92
CA LYS A 72 -8.24 -5.53 14.38
C LYS A 72 -7.89 -4.73 13.13
N PHE A 73 -8.83 -4.56 12.20
CA PHE A 73 -8.66 -3.73 11.01
C PHE A 73 -8.29 -2.29 11.38
N ARG A 74 -9.06 -1.64 12.26
CA ARG A 74 -8.77 -0.26 12.72
C ARG A 74 -7.40 -0.12 13.41
N ALA A 75 -6.94 -1.16 14.10
CA ALA A 75 -5.60 -1.18 14.69
C ALA A 75 -4.52 -1.24 13.60
N LYS A 76 -4.67 -2.15 12.63
CA LYS A 76 -3.75 -2.26 11.48
C LYS A 76 -3.74 -1.00 10.62
N TYR A 77 -4.91 -0.41 10.35
CA TYR A 77 -5.06 0.78 9.51
C TYR A 77 -4.32 2.00 10.07
N ARG A 78 -4.29 2.15 11.40
CA ARG A 78 -3.57 3.25 12.08
C ARG A 78 -2.07 2.97 12.22
N ASN A 79 -1.63 1.72 12.12
CA ASN A 79 -0.23 1.37 12.29
C ASN A 79 0.55 1.56 10.99
N HIS A 80 1.52 2.48 10.99
CA HIS A 80 2.40 2.76 9.85
C HIS A 80 3.20 1.55 9.38
N ILE A 81 3.72 0.74 10.31
CA ILE A 81 4.48 -0.47 9.99
C ILE A 81 3.61 -1.47 9.24
N SER A 82 2.37 -1.68 9.69
CA SER A 82 1.44 -2.60 9.05
C SER A 82 1.08 -2.20 7.62
N LYS A 83 1.03 -0.89 7.32
CA LYS A 83 0.77 -0.37 5.97
C LYS A 83 1.96 -0.57 5.04
N THR A 84 3.18 -0.31 5.53
CA THR A 84 4.42 -0.58 4.78
C THR A 84 4.64 -2.07 4.54
N SER A 85 4.28 -2.94 5.49
CA SER A 85 4.30 -4.39 5.26
C SER A 85 3.25 -4.81 4.23
N ALA A 86 2.03 -4.24 4.28
CA ALA A 86 0.99 -4.54 3.31
C ALA A 86 1.38 -4.15 1.87
N SER A 87 2.18 -3.10 1.69
CA SER A 87 2.69 -2.73 0.36
C SER A 87 3.75 -3.68 -0.19
N GLN A 88 4.40 -4.51 0.64
CA GLN A 88 5.37 -5.52 0.14
C GLN A 88 4.69 -6.58 -0.74
N GLY A 89 3.38 -6.78 -0.60
CA GLY A 89 2.60 -7.59 -1.55
C GLY A 89 2.69 -7.04 -2.98
N PHE A 90 2.82 -5.73 -3.15
CA PHE A 90 3.03 -5.12 -4.46
C PHE A 90 4.41 -5.45 -5.04
N ASP A 91 5.46 -5.58 -4.22
CA ASP A 91 6.79 -5.97 -4.70
C ASP A 91 6.75 -7.35 -5.38
N LEU A 92 6.03 -8.30 -4.79
CA LEU A 92 5.84 -9.63 -5.38
C LEU A 92 5.02 -9.56 -6.67
N ILE A 93 3.92 -8.81 -6.69
CA ILE A 93 3.09 -8.61 -7.88
C ILE A 93 3.93 -7.97 -9.00
N PHE A 94 4.68 -6.91 -8.70
CA PHE A 94 5.57 -6.27 -9.67
C PHE A 94 6.64 -7.23 -10.16
N ALA A 95 7.29 -8.00 -9.28
CA ALA A 95 8.26 -9.00 -9.69
C ALA A 95 7.65 -10.04 -10.66
N LEU A 96 6.42 -10.49 -10.43
CA LEU A 96 5.72 -11.42 -11.34
C LEU A 96 5.36 -10.77 -12.69
N LEU A 97 5.05 -9.47 -12.69
CA LEU A 97 4.74 -8.70 -13.90
C LEU A 97 5.99 -8.26 -14.68
N MET A 98 7.16 -8.19 -14.04
CA MET A 98 8.43 -7.85 -14.69
C MET A 98 8.90 -8.99 -15.61
N LYS A 99 8.89 -8.73 -16.92
CA LYS A 99 9.35 -9.70 -17.94
C LYS A 99 10.84 -9.60 -18.28
N ASP A 100 11.45 -8.44 -18.03
CA ASP A 100 12.73 -8.09 -18.65
C ASP A 100 13.94 -8.19 -17.71
N ASN A 101 13.74 -8.39 -16.40
CA ASN A 101 14.83 -8.45 -15.43
C ASN A 101 14.72 -9.66 -14.49
N LYS A 102 15.11 -10.83 -15.02
CA LYS A 102 15.03 -12.14 -14.32
C LYS A 102 15.85 -12.19 -13.03
N VAL A 103 16.97 -11.46 -12.95
CA VAL A 103 17.84 -11.43 -11.76
C VAL A 103 17.13 -10.70 -10.62
N LEU A 104 16.59 -9.51 -10.90
CA LEU A 104 15.86 -8.72 -9.91
C LEU A 104 14.57 -9.42 -9.49
N GLN A 105 13.82 -9.98 -10.44
CA GLN A 105 12.63 -10.80 -10.18
C GLN A 105 12.93 -11.94 -9.20
N LYS A 106 13.97 -12.74 -9.48
CA LYS A 106 14.35 -13.85 -8.58
C LYS A 106 14.70 -13.37 -7.18
N LYS A 107 15.43 -12.24 -7.07
CA LYS A 107 15.81 -11.66 -5.78
C LYS A 107 14.60 -11.20 -4.96
N ILE A 108 13.65 -10.51 -5.59
CA ILE A 108 12.43 -10.04 -4.92
C ILE A 108 11.59 -11.24 -4.45
N ILE A 109 11.32 -12.20 -5.35
CA ILE A 109 10.57 -13.43 -5.02
C ILE A 109 11.20 -14.15 -3.82
N THR A 110 12.51 -14.36 -3.84
CA THR A 110 13.22 -15.05 -2.75
C THR A 110 13.06 -14.31 -1.42
N ASN A 111 13.17 -12.98 -1.41
CA ASN A 111 13.03 -12.18 -0.20
C ASN A 111 11.58 -12.13 0.33
N SER A 112 10.58 -12.25 -0.54
CA SER A 112 9.16 -12.25 -0.16
C SER A 112 8.72 -13.51 0.60
N PHE A 113 9.47 -14.62 0.51
CA PHE A 113 9.16 -15.89 1.18
C PHE A 113 10.00 -16.18 2.44
N ILE A 114 10.92 -15.27 2.82
CA ILE A 114 11.86 -15.46 3.95
C ILE A 114 11.46 -14.63 5.19
N GLN A 115 10.29 -13.97 5.20
CA GLN A 115 9.79 -13.23 6.37
C GLN A 115 9.00 -14.08 7.36
#